data_AF-A0A1Z2XML5-F1
#
_entry.id   AF-A0A1Z2XML5-F1
#
_cell.length_a   1.000
_cell.length_b   1.000
_cell.length_c   1.000
_cell.angle_alpha   90.00
_cell.angle_beta   90.00
_cell.angle_gamma   90.00
#
_symmetry.space_group_name_H-M   'P 1'
#
loop_
_entity.id
_entity.type
_entity.pdbx_description
1 polymer ?
#
loop_
_entity_poly.entity_id
_entity_poly.type
_entity_poly.pdbx_seq_one_letter_code
_entity_poly.pdbx_strand_id
1 'polypeptide(L)'
;MPQEYGAHAYELLSDLQLSELVRGGNPQAFVELSSRYAGLIRKKAALFCGLSFPEPEDLLQEGFLGLYAAALGYREDGGGSFGAYAGACIYNQMVSAVRSSATAGNRTLNQALPLAEAGELTERAMGPQDLVETREQFDSMWRLELTPLERRVLNLYLSGCRRAEVQERSGISLKTFDNALYRIRSKLRRGREEDKAP
;
A
#
# COMPACT_ATOMS: atom_id res chain seq x y z
N MET A 1 -29.00 -17.04 5.30
CA MET A 1 -28.38 -16.63 6.58
C MET A 1 -27.04 -16.01 6.24
N PRO A 2 -26.83 -14.70 6.46
CA PRO A 2 -25.68 -13.98 5.92
C PRO A 2 -24.41 -14.27 6.73
N GLN A 3 -23.31 -14.47 6.00
CA GLN A 3 -21.95 -14.70 6.52
C GLN A 3 -21.36 -13.37 7.03
N GLU A 4 -21.48 -13.07 8.33
CA GLU A 4 -20.99 -11.81 8.92
C GLU A 4 -19.55 -11.84 9.47
N TYR A 5 -18.77 -12.92 9.35
CA TYR A 5 -17.53 -13.09 10.14
C TYR A 5 -16.18 -12.90 9.43
N GLY A 6 -16.12 -12.48 8.15
CA GLY A 6 -14.84 -12.44 7.42
C GLY A 6 -13.94 -11.22 7.66
N ALA A 7 -14.51 -10.10 8.11
CA ALA A 7 -13.84 -8.80 8.12
C ALA A 7 -12.92 -8.56 9.34
N HIS A 8 -13.30 -9.09 10.50
CA HIS A 8 -12.57 -8.90 11.77
C HIS A 8 -11.43 -9.90 12.00
N ALA A 9 -11.38 -10.98 11.19
CA ALA A 9 -10.36 -12.00 11.33
C ALA A 9 -8.94 -11.45 11.05
N TYR A 10 -8.80 -10.56 10.07
CA TYR A 10 -7.50 -9.99 9.69
C TYR A 10 -6.98 -8.95 10.69
N GLU A 11 -7.87 -8.24 11.39
CA GLU A 11 -7.52 -7.24 12.42
C GLU A 11 -6.74 -7.88 13.59
N LEU A 12 -6.98 -9.17 13.85
CA LEU A 12 -6.32 -9.92 14.93
C LEU A 12 -5.00 -10.58 14.51
N LEU A 13 -4.67 -10.59 13.22
CA LEU A 13 -3.44 -11.19 12.71
C LEU A 13 -2.25 -10.25 12.91
N SER A 14 -1.08 -10.82 13.17
CA SER A 14 0.17 -10.08 13.17
C SER A 14 0.56 -9.64 11.75
N ASP A 15 1.44 -8.64 11.66
CA ASP A 15 1.94 -8.19 10.35
C ASP A 15 2.67 -9.30 9.59
N LEU A 16 3.36 -10.19 10.30
CA LEU A 16 3.98 -11.38 9.71
C LEU A 16 2.92 -12.30 9.09
N GLN A 17 1.88 -12.66 9.84
CA GLN A 17 0.79 -13.52 9.34
C GLN A 17 0.06 -12.90 8.14
N LEU A 18 -0.15 -11.58 8.17
CA LEU A 18 -0.71 -10.86 7.02
C LEU A 18 0.24 -10.92 5.82
N SER A 19 1.55 -10.74 6.00
CA SER A 19 2.53 -10.83 4.92
C SER A 19 2.53 -12.21 4.24
N GLU A 20 2.42 -13.30 5.03
CA GLU A 20 2.32 -14.66 4.50
C GLU A 20 1.05 -14.87 3.67
N LEU A 21 -0.08 -14.34 4.14
CA LEU A 21 -1.34 -14.37 3.40
C LEU A 21 -1.24 -13.55 2.10
N VAL A 22 -0.56 -12.41 2.11
CA VAL A 22 -0.30 -11.62 0.89
C VAL A 22 0.53 -12.42 -0.12
N ARG A 23 1.59 -13.10 0.34
CA ARG A 23 2.39 -13.99 -0.51
C ARG A 23 1.58 -15.17 -1.06
N GLY A 24 0.63 -15.68 -0.28
CA GLY A 24 -0.37 -16.65 -0.72
C GLY A 24 -1.44 -16.07 -1.66
N GLY A 25 -1.35 -14.78 -2.00
CA GLY A 25 -2.27 -14.12 -2.89
C GLY A 25 -3.59 -13.70 -2.22
N ASN A 26 -3.55 -13.26 -0.97
CA ASN A 26 -4.74 -12.74 -0.30
C ASN A 26 -4.76 -11.21 -0.36
N PRO A 27 -5.59 -10.59 -1.24
CA PRO A 27 -5.65 -9.13 -1.34
C PRO A 27 -6.26 -8.48 -0.10
N GLN A 28 -7.07 -9.21 0.67
CA GLN A 28 -7.66 -8.68 1.91
C GLN A 28 -6.62 -8.52 3.01
N ALA A 29 -5.64 -9.43 3.07
CA ALA A 29 -4.51 -9.28 3.97
C ALA A 29 -3.68 -8.03 3.61
N PHE A 30 -3.52 -7.74 2.31
CA PHE A 30 -2.81 -6.53 1.89
C PHE A 30 -3.59 -5.24 2.20
N VAL A 31 -4.91 -5.24 2.08
CA VAL A 31 -5.75 -4.10 2.49
C VAL A 31 -5.58 -3.78 3.97
N GLU A 32 -5.55 -4.81 4.82
CA GLU A 32 -5.35 -4.65 6.26
C GLU A 32 -3.93 -4.10 6.55
N LEU A 33 -2.88 -4.67 5.94
CA LEU A 33 -1.52 -4.12 6.03
C LEU A 33 -1.47 -2.67 5.55
N SER A 34 -2.12 -2.35 4.43
CA SER A 34 -2.18 -1.00 3.89
C SER A 34 -2.79 -0.03 4.90
N SER A 35 -3.88 -0.41 5.57
CA SER A 35 -4.49 0.39 6.63
C SER A 35 -3.52 0.66 7.78
N ARG A 36 -2.78 -0.36 8.24
CA ARG A 36 -1.81 -0.24 9.35
C ARG A 36 -0.65 0.69 9.00
N TYR A 37 -0.13 0.60 7.77
CA TYR A 37 1.07 1.31 7.33
C TYR A 37 0.77 2.64 6.64
N ALA A 38 -0.48 2.95 6.31
CA ALA A 38 -0.79 4.17 5.55
C ALA A 38 -0.39 5.46 6.29
N GLY A 39 -0.39 5.46 7.63
CA GLY A 39 0.14 6.57 8.42
C GLY A 39 1.64 6.79 8.20
N LEU A 40 2.42 5.70 8.13
CA LEU A 40 3.86 5.74 7.83
C LEU A 40 4.11 6.19 6.38
N ILE A 41 3.34 5.65 5.44
CA ILE A 41 3.40 6.02 4.01
C ILE A 41 3.18 7.53 3.87
N ARG A 42 2.12 8.09 4.48
CA ARG A 42 1.88 9.54 4.45
C ARG A 42 3.03 10.36 5.03
N LYS A 43 3.54 9.95 6.20
CA LYS A 43 4.66 10.66 6.85
C LYS A 43 5.90 10.68 5.95
N LYS A 44 6.21 9.56 5.28
CA LYS A 44 7.34 9.47 4.35
C LYS A 44 7.09 10.23 3.06
N ALA A 45 5.89 10.16 2.48
CA ALA A 45 5.52 10.93 1.30
C ALA A 45 5.65 12.45 1.55
N ALA A 46 5.28 12.92 2.74
CA ALA A 46 5.40 14.32 3.13
C ALA A 46 6.84 14.85 3.11
N LEU A 47 7.86 13.99 3.21
CA LEU A 47 9.28 14.38 3.10
C LEU A 47 9.65 14.85 1.68
N PHE A 48 8.87 14.43 0.68
CA PHE A 48 9.08 14.77 -0.73
C PHE A 48 8.11 15.86 -1.22
N CYS A 49 7.14 16.27 -0.39
CA CYS A 49 6.22 17.35 -0.72
C CYS A 49 6.99 18.67 -0.94
N GLY A 50 6.71 19.35 -2.06
CA GLY A 50 7.38 20.60 -2.44
C GLY A 50 8.52 20.41 -3.46
N LEU A 51 8.92 19.17 -3.74
CA LEU A 51 9.62 18.85 -4.98
C LEU A 51 8.60 18.99 -6.12
N SER A 52 8.97 19.61 -7.25
CA SER A 52 8.03 19.85 -8.36
C SER A 52 7.45 18.58 -9.02
N PHE A 53 7.87 17.40 -8.57
CA PHE A 53 7.46 16.07 -9.01
C PHE A 53 7.74 15.08 -7.85
N PRO A 54 7.02 13.96 -7.71
CA PRO A 54 5.71 13.57 -8.27
C PRO A 54 4.53 14.27 -7.58
N GLU A 55 3.30 14.08 -8.09
CA GLU A 55 2.10 14.48 -7.36
C GLU A 55 2.00 13.73 -6.02
N PRO A 56 1.37 14.30 -4.98
CA PRO A 56 1.21 13.63 -3.69
C PRO A 56 0.57 12.23 -3.82
N GLU A 57 -0.40 12.08 -4.73
CA GLU A 57 -1.07 10.82 -5.02
C GLU A 57 -0.13 9.77 -5.61
N ASP A 58 0.81 10.18 -6.48
CA ASP A 58 1.80 9.28 -7.09
C ASP A 58 2.78 8.79 -6.01
N LEU A 59 3.24 9.68 -5.13
CA LEU A 59 4.10 9.30 -4.00
C LEU A 59 3.42 8.30 -3.06
N LEU A 60 2.12 8.50 -2.77
CA LEU A 60 1.36 7.57 -1.95
C LEU A 60 1.25 6.19 -2.63
N GLN A 61 1.00 6.15 -3.93
CA GLN A 61 0.95 4.89 -4.69
C GLN A 61 2.29 4.16 -4.62
N GLU A 62 3.41 4.86 -4.82
CA GLU A 62 4.75 4.30 -4.71
C GLU A 62 5.05 3.79 -3.29
N GLY A 63 4.54 4.47 -2.27
CA GLY A 63 4.59 3.98 -0.90
C GLY A 63 3.84 2.66 -0.69
N PHE A 64 2.63 2.55 -1.23
CA PHE A 64 1.86 1.29 -1.14
C PHE A 64 2.51 0.17 -1.95
N LEU A 65 3.09 0.46 -3.11
CA LEU A 65 3.87 -0.52 -3.87
C LEU A 65 5.10 -1.01 -3.08
N GLY A 66 5.81 -0.10 -2.39
CA GLY A 66 6.91 -0.46 -1.50
C GLY A 66 6.48 -1.36 -0.34
N LEU A 67 5.30 -1.12 0.22
CA LEU A 67 4.70 -2.01 1.23
C LEU A 67 4.35 -3.39 0.64
N TYR A 68 3.82 -3.43 -0.57
CA TYR A 68 3.47 -4.69 -1.25
C TYR A 68 4.73 -5.54 -1.51
N ALA A 69 5.78 -4.91 -2.03
CA ALA A 69 7.08 -5.53 -2.19
C ALA A 69 7.64 -6.07 -0.86
N ALA A 70 7.49 -5.31 0.23
CA ALA A 70 7.91 -5.76 1.56
C ALA A 70 7.13 -7.00 2.02
N ALA A 71 5.81 -7.05 1.80
CA ALA A 71 4.98 -8.19 2.14
C ALA A 71 5.37 -9.47 1.38
N LEU A 72 5.78 -9.34 0.11
CA LEU A 72 6.26 -10.47 -0.68
C LEU A 72 7.65 -10.93 -0.24
N GLY A 73 8.57 -9.99 -0.01
CA GLY A 73 10.00 -10.25 0.23
C GLY A 73 10.42 -10.49 1.69
N TYR A 74 9.58 -10.16 2.68
CA TYR A 74 9.98 -10.28 4.09
C TYR A 74 10.22 -11.73 4.51
N ARG A 75 11.34 -11.96 5.20
CA ARG A 75 11.66 -13.24 5.83
C ARG A 75 11.99 -13.03 7.30
N GLU A 76 11.36 -13.80 8.18
CA GLU A 76 11.55 -13.70 9.63
C GLU A 76 12.99 -14.03 10.06
N ASP A 77 13.68 -14.89 9.30
CA ASP A 77 15.09 -15.26 9.52
C ASP A 77 16.10 -14.13 9.20
N GLY A 78 15.63 -13.00 8.65
CA GLY A 78 16.45 -11.87 8.20
C GLY A 78 16.89 -10.89 9.29
N GLY A 79 16.55 -11.10 10.57
CA GLY A 79 17.10 -10.34 11.69
C GLY A 79 16.47 -8.97 11.98
N GLY A 80 15.18 -8.76 11.65
CA GLY A 80 14.46 -7.52 11.97
C GLY A 80 12.94 -7.69 11.92
N SER A 81 12.19 -6.77 12.54
CA SER A 81 10.72 -6.81 12.50
C SER A 81 10.19 -6.45 11.10
N PHE A 82 9.01 -6.98 10.75
CA PHE A 82 8.34 -6.63 9.50
C PHE A 82 8.21 -5.11 9.32
N GLY A 83 7.87 -4.38 10.39
CA GLY A 83 7.69 -2.93 10.30
C GLY A 83 8.96 -2.15 9.96
N ALA A 84 10.13 -2.57 10.47
CA ALA A 84 11.40 -1.96 10.10
C ALA A 84 11.71 -2.22 8.62
N TYR A 85 11.53 -3.46 8.16
CA TYR A 85 11.75 -3.84 6.76
C TYR A 85 10.79 -3.11 5.81
N ALA A 86 9.50 -3.10 6.11
CA ALA A 86 8.48 -2.38 5.35
C ALA A 86 8.77 -0.88 5.29
N GLY A 87 9.21 -0.28 6.40
CA GLY A 87 9.60 1.13 6.44
C GLY A 87 10.74 1.47 5.47
N ALA A 88 11.73 0.59 5.34
CA ALA A 88 12.82 0.74 4.38
C ALA A 88 12.34 0.58 2.93
N CYS A 89 11.56 -0.46 2.63
CA CYS A 89 11.00 -0.69 1.29
C CYS A 89 10.12 0.48 0.82
N ILE A 90 9.21 0.96 1.67
CA ILE A 90 8.34 2.13 1.40
C ILE A 90 9.18 3.35 1.02
N TYR A 91 10.20 3.66 1.83
CA TYR A 91 11.07 4.82 1.58
C TYR A 91 11.83 4.68 0.27
N ASN A 92 12.50 3.54 0.06
CA ASN A 92 13.32 3.30 -1.13
C ASN A 92 12.51 3.34 -2.42
N GLN A 93 11.25 2.85 -2.39
CA GLN A 93 10.36 2.92 -3.54
C GLN A 93 10.02 4.37 -3.90
N MET A 94 9.66 5.20 -2.91
CA MET A 94 9.40 6.63 -3.13
C MET A 94 10.65 7.37 -3.65
N VAL A 95 11.83 7.11 -3.07
CA VAL A 95 13.10 7.69 -3.54
C VAL A 95 13.37 7.34 -5.01
N SER A 96 13.16 6.08 -5.38
CA SER A 96 13.38 5.60 -6.75
C SER A 96 12.42 6.28 -7.74
N ALA A 97 11.16 6.47 -7.35
CA ALA A 97 10.17 7.18 -8.16
C ALA A 97 10.55 8.65 -8.36
N VAL A 98 10.92 9.37 -7.29
CA VAL A 98 11.36 10.77 -7.35
C VAL A 98 12.57 10.93 -8.29
N ARG A 99 13.57 10.04 -8.17
CA ARG A 99 14.76 10.05 -9.04
C ARG A 99 14.43 9.79 -10.51
N SER A 100 13.52 8.86 -10.77
CA SER A 100 13.09 8.52 -12.14
C SER A 100 12.38 9.69 -12.80
N SER A 101 11.43 10.33 -12.10
CA SER A 101 10.72 11.52 -12.59
C SER A 101 11.65 12.70 -12.84
N ALA A 102 12.67 12.90 -12.00
CA ALA A 102 13.66 13.95 -12.18
C ALA A 102 14.56 13.74 -13.41
N THR A 103 14.93 12.48 -13.67
CA THR A 103 15.75 12.09 -14.84
C THR A 103 14.96 12.27 -16.13
N ALA A 104 13.67 11.91 -16.14
CA ALA A 104 12.78 12.12 -17.30
C ALA A 104 12.54 13.62 -17.60
N GLY A 105 12.61 14.49 -16.59
CA GLY A 105 12.47 15.95 -16.72
C GLY A 105 13.73 16.73 -17.10
N ASN A 106 14.86 16.06 -17.35
CA ASN A 106 16.14 16.66 -17.75
C ASN A 106 16.66 17.76 -16.78
N ARG A 107 16.47 17.57 -15.45
CA ARG A 107 16.98 18.48 -14.40
C ARG A 107 17.77 17.74 -13.33
N THR A 108 18.97 18.24 -13.00
CA THR A 108 19.81 17.72 -11.92
C THR A 108 19.23 18.08 -10.55
N LEU A 109 18.67 17.11 -9.83
CA LEU A 109 18.29 17.29 -8.42
C LEU A 109 19.53 17.23 -7.51
N ASN A 110 20.26 18.34 -7.40
CA ASN A 110 21.32 18.52 -6.41
C ASN A 110 20.80 18.96 -5.03
N GLN A 111 19.48 18.88 -4.78
CA GLN A 111 18.91 19.19 -3.47
C GLN A 111 18.72 17.91 -2.66
N ALA A 112 19.77 17.62 -1.88
CA ALA A 112 19.83 16.82 -0.66
C ALA A 112 18.60 15.96 -0.32
N LEU A 113 18.62 14.70 -0.76
CA LEU A 113 17.90 13.64 -0.05
C LEU A 113 18.72 13.28 1.20
N PRO A 114 18.12 13.20 2.40
CA PRO A 114 18.79 12.64 3.56
C PRO A 114 19.04 11.14 3.31
N LEU A 115 20.17 10.82 2.68
CA LEU A 115 20.62 9.46 2.42
C LEU A 115 20.90 8.68 3.72
N ALA A 116 20.93 9.38 4.86
CA ALA A 116 21.23 8.85 6.18
C ALA A 116 20.11 8.01 6.83
N GLU A 117 18.87 8.06 6.32
CA GLU A 117 17.78 7.17 6.80
C GLU A 117 17.67 5.85 6.02
N ALA A 118 18.36 5.72 4.89
CA ALA A 118 18.47 4.47 4.15
C ALA A 118 19.47 3.56 4.87
N GLY A 119 19.07 3.01 6.02
CA GLY A 119 19.80 1.90 6.63
C GLY A 119 20.06 0.83 5.58
N GLU A 120 21.28 0.28 5.60
CA GLU A 120 21.84 -0.75 4.70
C GLU A 120 21.06 -2.07 4.74
N LEU A 121 19.75 -2.06 4.49
CA LEU A 121 18.88 -3.23 4.55
C LEU A 121 18.39 -3.68 3.17
N THR A 122 19.00 -3.18 2.09
CA THR A 122 18.67 -3.55 0.71
C THR A 122 19.64 -4.59 0.12
N GLU A 123 20.10 -5.57 0.90
CA GLU A 123 20.86 -6.71 0.34
C GLU A 123 19.98 -7.91 -0.05
N ARG A 124 18.65 -7.79 0.07
CA ARG A 124 17.68 -8.74 -0.51
C ARG A 124 16.63 -7.99 -1.33
N ALA A 125 17.09 -7.23 -2.32
CA ALA A 125 16.20 -6.61 -3.28
C ALA A 125 15.79 -7.66 -4.31
N MET A 126 14.48 -7.87 -4.45
CA MET A 126 13.86 -8.53 -5.59
C MET A 126 14.49 -8.01 -6.89
N GLY A 127 14.75 -8.91 -7.84
CA GLY A 127 15.40 -8.55 -9.10
C GLY A 127 14.56 -7.57 -9.94
N PRO A 128 15.15 -6.94 -10.97
CA PRO A 128 14.41 -6.05 -11.85
C PRO A 128 13.15 -6.68 -12.45
N GLN A 129 13.20 -7.96 -12.84
CA GLN A 129 12.05 -8.72 -13.31
C GLN A 129 10.97 -8.89 -12.22
N ASP A 130 11.37 -9.33 -11.03
CA ASP A 130 10.48 -9.52 -9.88
C ASP A 130 9.76 -8.20 -9.51
N LEU A 131 10.45 -7.06 -9.65
CA LEU A 131 9.87 -5.74 -9.40
C LEU A 131 8.82 -5.34 -10.45
N VAL A 132 9.02 -5.70 -11.72
CA VAL A 132 8.03 -5.47 -12.79
C VAL A 132 6.79 -6.32 -12.53
N GLU A 133 6.96 -7.61 -12.27
CA GLU A 133 5.86 -8.51 -11.94
C GLU A 133 5.11 -8.05 -10.67
N THR A 134 5.85 -7.61 -9.65
CA THR A 134 5.28 -7.06 -8.41
C THR A 134 4.45 -5.81 -8.70
N ARG A 135 4.94 -4.91 -9.57
CA ARG A 135 4.20 -3.71 -9.96
C ARG A 135 2.94 -4.05 -10.75
N GLU A 136 2.99 -5.01 -11.66
CA GLU A 136 1.80 -5.45 -12.41
C GLU A 136 0.76 -6.09 -11.49
N GLN A 137 1.19 -6.95 -10.56
CA GLN A 137 0.30 -7.55 -9.55
C GLN A 137 -0.31 -6.50 -8.62
N PHE A 138 0.48 -5.53 -8.19
CA PHE A 138 0.01 -4.40 -7.40
C PHE A 138 -1.00 -3.58 -8.19
N ASP A 139 -0.69 -3.22 -9.44
CA ASP A 139 -1.56 -2.42 -10.29
C ASP A 139 -2.87 -3.17 -10.60
N SER A 140 -2.84 -4.47 -10.91
CA SER A 140 -4.04 -5.30 -11.07
C SER A 140 -4.91 -5.26 -9.82
N MET A 141 -4.31 -5.40 -8.63
CA MET A 141 -5.01 -5.33 -7.36
C MET A 141 -5.55 -3.92 -7.04
N TRP A 142 -4.80 -2.86 -7.40
CA TRP A 142 -5.07 -1.47 -7.02
C TRP A 142 -5.99 -0.73 -8.02
N ARG A 143 -5.97 -1.11 -9.30
CA ARG A 143 -6.75 -0.49 -10.40
C ARG A 143 -8.19 -0.96 -10.48
N LEU A 144 -8.73 -1.60 -9.45
CA LEU A 144 -10.13 -1.97 -9.42
C LEU A 144 -11.03 -0.80 -9.79
N GLU A 145 -12.06 -1.07 -10.59
CA GLU A 145 -13.09 -0.10 -10.91
C GLU A 145 -13.96 0.18 -9.68
N LEU A 146 -13.43 1.02 -8.79
CA LEU A 146 -14.13 1.55 -7.65
C LEU A 146 -14.99 2.71 -8.11
N THR A 147 -16.26 2.69 -7.71
CA THR A 147 -17.17 3.83 -7.83
C THR A 147 -16.59 5.03 -7.07
N PRO A 148 -17.01 6.27 -7.38
CA PRO A 148 -16.53 7.46 -6.66
C PRO A 148 -16.71 7.35 -5.14
N LEU A 149 -17.81 6.74 -4.67
CA LEU A 149 -18.04 6.49 -3.25
C LEU A 149 -17.04 5.47 -2.68
N GLU A 150 -16.78 4.38 -3.39
CA GLU A 150 -15.81 3.38 -2.95
C GLU A 150 -14.38 3.93 -2.94
N ARG A 151 -13.98 4.73 -3.93
CA ARG A 151 -12.68 5.42 -3.90
C ARG A 151 -12.56 6.34 -2.69
N ARG A 152 -13.61 7.11 -2.41
CA ARG A 152 -13.64 8.01 -1.26
C ARG A 152 -13.57 7.25 0.07
N VAL A 153 -14.30 6.15 0.17
CA VAL A 153 -14.29 5.26 1.35
C VAL A 153 -12.95 4.57 1.52
N LEU A 154 -12.35 4.06 0.43
CA LEU A 154 -11.00 3.49 0.45
C LEU A 154 -9.98 4.52 0.91
N ASN A 155 -10.04 5.74 0.38
CA ASN A 155 -9.15 6.83 0.81
C ASN A 155 -9.33 7.19 2.29
N LEU A 156 -10.56 7.20 2.81
CA LEU A 156 -10.82 7.44 4.24
C LEU A 156 -10.35 6.28 5.14
N TYR A 157 -10.49 5.06 4.65
CA TYR A 157 -9.99 3.88 5.37
C TYR A 157 -8.46 3.89 5.40
N LEU A 158 -7.83 4.09 4.25
CA LEU A 158 -6.38 4.23 4.13
C LEU A 158 -5.87 5.50 4.82
N SER A 159 -6.66 6.57 4.98
CA SER A 159 -6.26 7.74 5.77
C SER A 159 -6.14 7.45 7.26
N GLY A 160 -6.44 6.22 7.70
CA GLY A 160 -6.44 5.84 9.10
C GLY A 160 -7.50 6.59 9.89
N CYS A 161 -8.52 7.15 9.22
CA CYS A 161 -9.63 7.77 9.91
C CYS A 161 -10.32 6.71 10.76
N ARG A 162 -10.48 7.01 12.04
CA ARG A 162 -11.22 6.11 12.94
C ARG A 162 -12.65 6.02 12.45
N ARG A 163 -13.27 4.85 12.57
CA ARG A 163 -14.65 4.61 12.11
C ARG A 163 -15.61 5.71 12.61
N ALA A 164 -15.50 6.07 13.89
CA ALA A 164 -16.30 7.13 14.52
C ALA A 164 -16.11 8.52 13.86
N GLU A 165 -14.92 8.82 13.34
CA GLU A 165 -14.59 10.10 12.71
C GLU A 165 -15.00 10.18 11.23
N VAL A 166 -15.31 9.04 10.61
CA VAL A 166 -15.71 8.98 9.19
C VAL A 166 -16.95 9.85 8.96
N GLN A 167 -17.94 9.73 9.85
CA GLN A 167 -19.23 10.39 9.67
C GLN A 167 -19.10 11.91 9.80
N GLU A 168 -18.29 12.40 10.74
CA GLU A 168 -18.02 13.83 10.94
C GLU A 168 -17.19 14.43 9.81
N ARG A 169 -16.15 13.73 9.34
CA ARG A 169 -15.20 14.27 8.35
C ARG A 169 -15.69 14.19 6.91
N SER A 170 -16.57 13.24 6.59
CA SER A 170 -16.94 12.95 5.19
C SER A 170 -18.41 13.12 4.89
N GLY A 171 -19.27 13.22 5.91
CA GLY A 171 -20.74 13.19 5.75
C GLY A 171 -21.28 11.82 5.34
N ILE A 172 -20.44 10.78 5.26
CA ILE A 172 -20.83 9.41 4.93
C ILE A 172 -21.24 8.70 6.23
N SER A 173 -22.45 8.15 6.28
CA SER A 173 -22.88 7.36 7.43
C SER A 173 -22.02 6.10 7.59
N LEU A 174 -21.80 5.67 8.83
CA LEU A 174 -21.07 4.43 9.14
C LEU A 174 -21.56 3.24 8.31
N LYS A 175 -22.89 3.07 8.19
CA LYS A 175 -23.50 2.02 7.38
C LYS A 175 -23.08 2.08 5.90
N THR A 176 -23.05 3.28 5.31
CA THR A 176 -22.64 3.46 3.91
C THR A 176 -21.15 3.22 3.75
N PHE A 177 -20.33 3.65 4.72
CA PHE A 177 -18.90 3.38 4.75
C PHE A 177 -18.61 1.88 4.80
N ASP A 178 -19.26 1.15 5.72
CA ASP A 178 -19.10 -0.31 5.86
C ASP A 178 -19.57 -1.05 4.61
N ASN A 179 -20.70 -0.66 4.03
CA ASN A 179 -21.19 -1.23 2.78
C ASN A 179 -20.25 -0.98 1.60
N ALA A 180 -19.66 0.21 1.51
CA ALA A 180 -18.69 0.53 0.47
C ALA A 180 -17.38 -0.25 0.67
N LEU A 181 -16.88 -0.35 1.91
CA LEU A 181 -15.75 -1.24 2.23
C LEU A 181 -16.04 -2.68 1.87
N TYR A 182 -17.22 -3.20 2.18
CA TYR A 182 -17.62 -4.55 1.79
C TYR A 182 -17.56 -4.75 0.27
N ARG A 183 -18.07 -3.79 -0.51
CA ARG A 183 -18.02 -3.86 -1.97
C ARG A 183 -16.60 -3.78 -2.52
N ILE A 184 -15.73 -2.91 -1.96
CA ILE A 184 -14.30 -2.85 -2.31
C ILE A 184 -13.64 -4.20 -2.05
N ARG A 185 -13.86 -4.79 -0.88
CA ARG A 185 -13.33 -6.09 -0.50
C ARG A 185 -13.82 -7.21 -1.42
N SER A 186 -15.09 -7.16 -1.83
CA SER A 186 -15.67 -8.11 -2.78
C SER A 186 -15.09 -7.98 -4.19
N LYS A 187 -14.84 -6.75 -4.66
CA LYS A 187 -14.19 -6.48 -5.96
C LYS A 187 -12.75 -6.99 -5.99
N LEU A 188 -12.01 -6.79 -4.90
CA LEU A 188 -10.65 -7.35 -4.71
C LEU A 188 -10.62 -8.88 -4.76
N ARG A 189 -11.68 -9.55 -4.30
CA ARG A 189 -11.78 -11.01 -4.41
C ARG A 189 -12.04 -11.46 -5.85
N ARG A 190 -12.93 -10.76 -6.57
CA ARG A 190 -13.40 -11.15 -7.92
C ARG A 190 -12.39 -10.85 -9.03
N GLY A 191 -11.56 -9.81 -8.88
CA GLY A 191 -10.48 -9.50 -9.84
C GLY A 191 -9.51 -10.67 -10.08
N ARG A 192 -9.41 -11.61 -9.12
CA ARG A 192 -8.59 -12.83 -9.25
C ARG A 192 -9.24 -13.97 -10.04
N GLU A 193 -10.56 -13.96 -10.23
CA GLU A 193 -11.26 -15.00 -10.98
C GLU A 193 -11.22 -14.71 -12.49
N GLU A 194 -11.13 -13.43 -12.88
CA GLU A 194 -11.02 -13.01 -14.28
C GLU A 194 -9.59 -13.17 -14.83
N ASP A 195 -8.54 -12.94 -14.04
CA ASP A 195 -7.13 -13.22 -14.41
C ASP A 195 -6.76 -14.72 -14.45
N LYS A 196 -7.67 -15.60 -14.03
CA LYS A 196 -7.53 -17.07 -14.07
C LYS A 196 -8.37 -17.75 -15.15
N ALA A 197 -9.04 -16.98 -16.01
CA ALA A 197 -9.73 -17.54 -17.17
C ALA A 197 -8.69 -17.92 -18.25
N PRO A 198 -8.76 -19.14 -18.81
CA PRO A 198 -7.75 -19.71 -19.71
C PRO A 198 -7.67 -19.03 -21.07
#